data_AF-A0A1E7YK08-F1
#
_entry.id   AF-A0A1E7YK08-F1
#
_cell.length_a   1.000
_cell.length_b   1.000
_cell.length_c   1.000
_cell.angle_alpha   90.00
_cell.angle_beta   90.00
_cell.angle_gamma   90.00
#
_symmetry.space_group_name_H-M   'P 1'
#
loop_
_entity.id
_entity.type
_entity.pdbx_description
1 polymer ?
#
loop_
_entity_poly.entity_id
_entity_poly.type
_entity_poly.pdbx_seq_one_letter_code
_entity_poly.pdbx_strand_id
1 'polypeptide(L)'
;MNPLPRRLKKEPLIEAIWQAQFEGEQGIGDVLPGILFTALKKSHSTLQLRRLPSADIPAPIAQIDPNLRFAPKMLMEEPGGSFIWQVGDRVITLNCRKPYTGWASFKEAIVDLTQIVENSGLIPNPQRHSLRYIDLLQDELATDLTALRLALKLGDREIRDRVQMRLELPDAECLHVVQIATAAQANLAGEQMTGSIIDLETLPANTPGNWDNLRAQLDLLHDHSKALFFRQILTIETIRKLEPEY
;
A
#
# COMPACT_ATOMS: atom_id res chain seq x y z
N MET A 1 -10.88 12.97 22.91
CA MET A 1 -9.94 12.14 22.12
C MET A 1 -8.81 13.03 21.65
N ASN A 2 -7.55 12.59 21.72
CA ASN A 2 -6.44 13.38 21.17
C ASN A 2 -6.60 13.48 19.63
N PRO A 3 -6.34 14.65 19.02
CA PRO A 3 -6.35 14.78 17.57
C PRO A 3 -5.35 13.80 16.95
N LEU A 4 -5.62 13.33 15.74
CA LEU A 4 -4.66 12.52 14.99
C LEU A 4 -3.61 13.45 14.37
N PRO A 5 -2.30 13.12 14.41
CA PRO A 5 -1.28 13.94 13.75
C PRO A 5 -1.60 14.11 12.27
N ARG A 6 -1.42 15.32 11.74
CA ARG A 6 -1.45 15.59 10.31
C ARG A 6 -0.20 15.04 9.63
N ARG A 7 0.97 15.17 10.27
CA ARG A 7 2.27 14.72 9.77
C ARG A 7 3.18 14.30 10.94
N LEU A 8 4.19 13.50 10.65
CA LEU A 8 5.32 13.21 11.52
C LEU A 8 6.58 13.83 10.93
N LYS A 9 7.38 14.56 11.71
CA LYS A 9 8.67 15.09 11.21
C LYS A 9 9.65 13.97 10.93
N LYS A 10 9.68 12.96 11.81
CA LYS A 10 10.40 11.69 11.58
C LYS A 10 9.42 10.69 11.00
N GLU A 11 9.24 10.75 9.68
CA GLU A 11 8.26 9.93 8.96
C GLU A 11 8.77 8.47 8.79
N PRO A 12 8.10 7.48 9.42
CA PRO A 12 8.43 6.08 9.26
C PRO A 12 7.86 5.49 7.96
N LEU A 13 6.84 6.13 7.38
CA LEU A 13 6.20 5.71 6.14
C LEU A 13 7.23 5.66 5.01
N ILE A 14 7.42 4.48 4.43
CA ILE A 14 8.31 4.26 3.29
C ILE A 14 7.54 4.19 1.98
N GLU A 15 6.32 3.65 2.01
CA GLU A 15 5.48 3.49 0.83
C GLU A 15 3.99 3.44 1.20
N ALA A 16 3.18 4.22 0.48
CA ALA A 16 1.73 4.09 0.48
C ALA A 16 1.29 3.49 -0.86
N ILE A 17 0.40 2.52 -0.84
CA ILE A 17 -0.01 1.77 -2.03
C ILE A 17 -1.52 1.73 -2.08
N TRP A 18 -2.09 2.17 -3.19
CA TRP A 18 -3.46 1.85 -3.55
C TRP A 18 -3.43 0.73 -4.58
N GLN A 19 -4.33 -0.23 -4.42
CA GLN A 19 -4.46 -1.34 -5.34
C GLN A 19 -5.93 -1.56 -5.67
N ALA A 20 -6.23 -1.80 -6.96
CA ALA A 20 -7.50 -2.36 -7.38
C ALA A 20 -7.28 -3.68 -8.11
N GLN A 21 -8.12 -4.66 -7.78
CA GLN A 21 -8.21 -5.96 -8.43
C GLN A 21 -9.48 -6.02 -9.26
N PHE A 22 -9.39 -6.71 -10.39
CA PHE A 22 -10.49 -6.86 -11.32
C PHE A 22 -10.42 -8.23 -12.00
N GLU A 23 -11.54 -8.62 -12.61
CA GLU A 23 -11.56 -9.70 -13.58
C GLU A 23 -11.63 -9.08 -14.98
N GLY A 24 -10.94 -9.71 -15.91
CA GLY A 24 -10.65 -9.16 -17.23
C GLY A 24 -10.54 -10.23 -18.28
N GLU A 25 -10.78 -9.86 -19.54
CA GLU A 25 -10.48 -10.75 -20.67
C GLU A 25 -8.97 -11.04 -20.74
N GLN A 26 -8.62 -12.15 -21.39
CA GLN A 26 -7.21 -12.49 -21.60
C GLN A 26 -6.51 -11.38 -22.38
N GLY A 27 -5.35 -10.94 -21.88
CA GLY A 27 -4.52 -9.91 -22.53
C GLY A 27 -4.73 -8.48 -22.04
N ILE A 28 -5.63 -8.22 -21.08
CA ILE A 28 -5.75 -6.86 -20.49
C ILE A 28 -4.41 -6.38 -19.90
N GLY A 29 -3.66 -7.26 -19.25
CA GLY A 29 -2.34 -6.95 -18.71
C GLY A 29 -1.30 -6.54 -19.76
N ASP A 30 -1.53 -6.83 -21.04
CA ASP A 30 -0.65 -6.46 -22.16
C ASP A 30 -1.13 -5.16 -22.85
N VAL A 31 -2.44 -4.90 -22.88
CA VAL A 31 -3.04 -3.73 -23.54
C VAL A 31 -3.08 -2.50 -22.63
N LEU A 32 -3.51 -2.69 -21.38
CA LEU A 32 -3.71 -1.61 -20.42
C LEU A 32 -2.42 -0.78 -20.13
N PRO A 33 -1.21 -1.37 -20.05
CA PRO A 33 0.02 -0.59 -19.89
C PRO A 33 0.21 0.44 -21.01
N GLY A 34 -0.12 0.10 -22.26
CA GLY A 34 0.00 1.03 -23.39
C GLY A 34 -0.96 2.23 -23.27
N ILE A 35 -2.21 1.97 -22.89
CA ILE A 35 -3.22 3.01 -22.67
C ILE A 35 -2.79 3.94 -21.53
N LEU A 36 -2.41 3.37 -20.40
CA LEU A 36 -1.94 4.13 -19.24
C LEU A 36 -0.69 4.95 -19.58
N PHE A 37 0.29 4.36 -20.26
CA PHE A 37 1.50 5.05 -20.66
C PHE A 37 1.20 6.26 -21.56
N THR A 38 0.33 6.10 -22.56
CA THR A 38 -0.08 7.22 -23.43
C THR A 38 -0.81 8.33 -22.68
N ALA A 39 -1.69 7.97 -21.74
CA ALA A 39 -2.44 8.95 -20.95
C ALA A 39 -1.52 9.70 -19.95
N LEU A 40 -0.73 8.95 -19.17
CA LEU A 40 0.16 9.48 -18.15
C LEU A 40 1.28 10.34 -18.76
N LYS A 41 1.80 10.01 -19.94
CA LYS A 41 2.86 10.78 -20.59
C LYS A 41 2.47 12.24 -20.92
N LYS A 42 1.17 12.56 -20.92
CA LYS A 42 0.68 13.94 -21.10
C LYS A 42 1.05 14.84 -19.92
N SER A 43 1.05 14.31 -18.69
CA SER A 43 1.45 15.01 -17.45
C SER A 43 2.83 14.62 -16.95
N HIS A 44 3.35 13.45 -17.37
CA HIS A 44 4.63 12.87 -16.96
C HIS A 44 5.54 12.69 -18.18
N SER A 45 6.16 13.78 -18.63
CA SER A 45 6.91 13.79 -19.90
C SER A 45 8.13 12.85 -19.90
N THR A 46 8.68 12.53 -18.73
CA THR A 46 9.86 11.66 -18.56
C THR A 46 9.50 10.22 -18.17
N LEU A 47 8.21 9.86 -18.25
CA LEU A 47 7.70 8.55 -17.86
C LEU A 47 8.43 7.42 -18.60
N GLN A 48 8.92 6.46 -17.83
CA GLN A 48 9.57 5.25 -18.33
C GLN A 48 8.68 4.05 -18.08
N LEU A 49 8.63 3.13 -19.04
CA LEU A 49 7.94 1.84 -18.92
C LEU A 49 8.98 0.74 -18.76
N ARG A 50 8.83 -0.09 -17.73
CA ARG A 50 9.71 -1.24 -17.45
C ARG A 50 8.89 -2.51 -17.25
N ARG A 51 9.41 -3.62 -17.77
CA ARG A 51 8.89 -4.97 -17.50
C ARG A 51 9.43 -5.47 -16.16
N LEU A 52 8.57 -6.07 -15.35
CA LEU A 52 8.93 -6.70 -14.07
C LEU A 52 9.20 -8.20 -14.28
N PRO A 53 9.99 -8.85 -13.41
CA PRO A 53 10.30 -10.28 -13.53
C PRO A 53 9.07 -11.20 -13.56
N SER A 54 7.99 -10.78 -12.88
CA SER A 54 6.67 -11.44 -12.90
C SER A 54 6.06 -11.57 -14.29
N ALA A 55 6.44 -10.71 -15.24
CA ALA A 55 5.97 -10.79 -16.61
C ALA A 55 6.57 -11.98 -17.39
N ASP A 56 7.68 -12.55 -16.91
CA ASP A 56 8.34 -13.70 -17.52
C ASP A 56 7.80 -15.04 -16.98
N ILE A 57 6.87 -14.98 -16.02
CA ILE A 57 6.16 -16.15 -15.52
C ILE A 57 5.13 -16.61 -16.57
N PRO A 58 5.12 -17.90 -16.95
CA PRO A 58 4.13 -18.44 -17.88
C PRO A 58 2.68 -18.18 -17.43
N ALA A 59 1.84 -17.67 -18.34
CA ALA A 59 0.46 -17.30 -18.05
C ALA A 59 -0.37 -18.42 -17.36
N PRO A 60 -0.27 -19.71 -17.74
CA PRO A 60 -0.99 -20.77 -17.05
C PRO A 60 -0.62 -20.89 -15.56
N ILE A 61 0.66 -20.67 -15.21
CA ILE A 61 1.15 -20.72 -13.83
C ILE A 61 0.61 -19.51 -13.06
N ALA A 62 0.77 -18.32 -13.64
CA ALA A 62 0.31 -17.07 -13.02
C ALA A 62 -1.21 -17.06 -12.77
N GLN A 63 -2.02 -17.67 -13.65
CA GLN A 63 -3.47 -17.71 -13.51
C GLN A 63 -3.97 -18.64 -12.39
N ILE A 64 -3.22 -19.69 -12.07
CA ILE A 64 -3.60 -20.72 -11.09
C ILE A 64 -3.11 -20.34 -9.69
N ASP A 65 -1.88 -19.81 -9.58
CA ASP A 65 -1.30 -19.51 -8.28
C ASP A 65 -1.91 -18.22 -7.67
N PRO A 66 -2.54 -18.29 -6.49
CA PRO A 66 -3.18 -17.13 -5.86
C PRO A 66 -2.20 -16.02 -5.49
N ASN A 67 -0.91 -16.33 -5.30
CA ASN A 67 0.14 -15.36 -5.00
C ASN A 67 0.66 -14.66 -6.26
N LEU A 68 0.46 -15.26 -7.44
CA LEU A 68 0.99 -14.74 -8.72
C LEU A 68 -0.09 -14.09 -9.58
N ARG A 69 -1.36 -14.48 -9.44
CA ARG A 69 -2.46 -13.97 -10.26
C ARG A 69 -2.70 -12.46 -10.15
N PHE A 70 -2.20 -11.85 -9.07
CA PHE A 70 -2.25 -10.41 -8.83
C PHE A 70 -0.84 -9.78 -8.82
N ALA A 71 0.15 -10.45 -9.41
CA ALA A 71 1.47 -9.86 -9.56
C ALA A 71 1.44 -8.80 -10.70
N PRO A 72 1.88 -7.56 -10.43
CA PRO A 72 2.06 -6.58 -11.50
C PRO A 72 3.16 -7.05 -12.45
N LYS A 73 3.00 -6.85 -13.76
CA LYS A 73 3.95 -7.24 -14.83
C LYS A 73 4.69 -6.06 -15.42
N MET A 74 4.06 -4.89 -15.44
CA MET A 74 4.61 -3.67 -16.01
C MET A 74 4.62 -2.61 -14.92
N LEU A 75 5.66 -1.77 -14.95
CA LEU A 75 5.85 -0.64 -14.05
C LEU A 75 6.11 0.61 -14.89
N MET A 76 5.47 1.70 -14.51
CA MET A 76 5.70 3.03 -15.05
C MET A 76 6.13 3.97 -13.93
N GLU A 77 7.20 4.72 -14.12
CA GLU A 77 7.67 5.73 -13.16
C GLU A 77 8.44 6.84 -13.87
N GLU A 78 8.49 8.02 -13.26
CA GLU A 78 9.46 9.05 -13.63
C GLU A 78 10.72 8.88 -12.78
N PRO A 79 11.93 9.05 -13.33
CA PRO A 79 13.16 9.06 -12.54
C PRO A 79 13.08 10.10 -11.42
N GLY A 80 13.15 9.64 -10.17
CA GLY A 80 13.04 10.51 -8.98
C GLY A 80 11.62 10.97 -8.65
N GLY A 81 10.59 10.50 -9.37
CA GLY A 81 9.19 10.77 -9.06
C GLY A 81 8.72 10.00 -7.81
N SER A 82 7.73 10.57 -7.11
CA SER A 82 7.11 9.92 -5.94
C SER A 82 6.16 8.78 -6.33
N PHE A 83 5.59 8.82 -7.53
CA PHE A 83 4.54 7.89 -7.96
C PHE A 83 5.05 6.80 -8.90
N ILE A 84 4.48 5.61 -8.72
CA ILE A 84 4.74 4.44 -9.55
C ILE A 84 3.41 3.77 -9.86
N TRP A 85 3.15 3.59 -11.15
CA TRP A 85 1.98 2.88 -11.63
C TRP A 85 2.40 1.48 -12.02
N GLN A 86 1.69 0.46 -11.55
CA GLN A 86 1.95 -0.91 -11.97
C GLN A 86 0.68 -1.58 -12.49
N VAL A 87 0.87 -2.48 -13.44
CA VAL A 87 -0.21 -3.16 -14.15
C VAL A 87 0.13 -4.64 -14.26
N GLY A 88 -0.81 -5.50 -13.88
CA GLY A 88 -0.79 -6.93 -14.17
C GLY A 88 -2.08 -7.36 -14.85
N ASP A 89 -2.29 -8.67 -14.97
CA ASP A 89 -3.46 -9.21 -15.69
C ASP A 89 -4.79 -8.93 -14.95
N ARG A 90 -4.73 -8.80 -13.63
CA ARG A 90 -5.90 -8.64 -12.74
C ARG A 90 -5.70 -7.59 -11.65
N VAL A 91 -4.68 -6.75 -11.81
CA VAL A 91 -4.30 -5.78 -10.79
C VAL A 91 -3.81 -4.48 -11.44
N ILE A 92 -4.18 -3.37 -10.84
CA ILE A 92 -3.51 -2.09 -11.01
C ILE A 92 -3.10 -1.58 -9.64
N THR A 93 -1.91 -0.99 -9.55
CA THR A 93 -1.43 -0.35 -8.33
C THR A 93 -0.93 1.07 -8.62
N LEU A 94 -1.10 1.93 -7.63
CA LEU A 94 -0.44 3.21 -7.55
C LEU A 94 0.30 3.29 -6.23
N ASN A 95 1.62 3.41 -6.31
CA ASN A 95 2.48 3.49 -5.15
C ASN A 95 2.99 4.93 -5.02
N CYS A 96 2.99 5.47 -3.81
CA CYS A 96 3.67 6.70 -3.42
C CYS A 96 4.85 6.34 -2.53
N ARG A 97 6.08 6.45 -3.07
CA ARG A 97 7.31 6.23 -2.31
C ARG A 97 7.69 7.46 -1.49
N LYS A 98 8.51 7.25 -0.47
CA LYS A 98 9.15 8.32 0.31
C LYS A 98 9.95 9.28 -0.60
N PRO A 99 9.82 10.62 -0.45
CA PRO A 99 8.99 11.33 0.52
C PRO A 99 7.49 11.26 0.16
N TYR A 100 6.64 10.96 1.15
CA TYR A 100 5.21 10.88 0.94
C TYR A 100 4.64 12.28 0.64
N THR A 101 3.86 12.39 -0.45
CA THR A 101 3.33 13.68 -0.92
C THR A 101 2.11 14.16 -0.13
N GLY A 102 1.59 13.31 0.77
CA GLY A 102 0.39 13.57 1.56
C GLY A 102 -0.89 13.02 0.92
N TRP A 103 -1.91 12.80 1.76
CA TRP A 103 -3.14 12.13 1.33
C TRP A 103 -3.86 12.83 0.18
N ALA A 104 -3.95 14.17 0.19
CA ALA A 104 -4.65 14.91 -0.86
C ALA A 104 -4.05 14.65 -2.25
N SER A 105 -2.73 14.74 -2.38
CA SER A 105 -2.02 14.49 -3.65
C SER A 105 -2.10 13.01 -4.04
N PHE A 106 -1.95 12.10 -3.09
CA PHE A 106 -2.05 10.67 -3.38
C PHE A 106 -3.46 10.26 -3.83
N LYS A 107 -4.50 10.77 -3.16
CA LYS A 107 -5.90 10.56 -3.53
C LYS A 107 -6.21 11.10 -4.92
N GLU A 108 -5.77 12.31 -5.24
CA GLU A 108 -5.94 12.90 -6.57
C GLU A 108 -5.33 12.00 -7.65
N ALA A 109 -4.10 11.53 -7.45
CA ALA A 109 -3.43 10.61 -8.37
C ALA A 109 -4.16 9.26 -8.50
N ILE A 110 -4.77 8.74 -7.41
CA ILE A 110 -5.63 7.54 -7.46
C ILE A 110 -6.87 7.82 -8.32
N VAL A 111 -7.54 8.95 -8.10
CA VAL A 111 -8.73 9.34 -8.86
C VAL A 111 -8.41 9.45 -10.34
N ASP A 112 -7.33 10.14 -10.70
CA ASP A 112 -6.86 10.27 -12.08
C ASP A 112 -6.58 8.92 -12.73
N LEU A 113 -5.89 8.02 -12.02
CA LEU A 113 -5.65 6.66 -12.50
C LEU A 113 -6.97 5.92 -12.75
N THR A 114 -7.90 5.96 -11.80
CA THR A 114 -9.20 5.28 -11.96
C THR A 114 -9.99 5.83 -13.13
N GLN A 115 -9.91 7.13 -13.41
CA GLN A 115 -10.59 7.75 -14.55
C GLN A 115 -10.00 7.31 -15.89
N ILE A 116 -8.67 7.22 -16.00
CA ILE A 116 -8.01 6.71 -17.21
C ILE A 116 -8.44 5.26 -17.46
N VAL A 117 -8.45 4.44 -16.42
CA VAL A 117 -8.83 3.03 -16.50
C VAL A 117 -10.30 2.87 -16.88
N GLU A 118 -11.20 3.59 -16.22
CA GLU A 118 -12.64 3.58 -16.52
C GLU A 118 -12.92 4.01 -17.97
N ASN A 119 -12.29 5.09 -18.42
CA ASN A 119 -12.44 5.60 -19.79
C ASN A 119 -11.88 4.66 -20.87
N SER A 120 -11.00 3.72 -20.50
CA SER A 120 -10.51 2.71 -21.44
C SER A 120 -11.57 1.70 -21.85
N GLY A 121 -12.63 1.52 -21.03
CA GLY A 121 -13.65 0.50 -21.22
C GLY A 121 -13.18 -0.94 -21.01
N LEU A 122 -11.90 -1.17 -20.68
CA LEU A 122 -11.34 -2.52 -20.52
C LEU A 122 -11.73 -3.17 -19.19
N ILE A 123 -11.91 -2.37 -18.14
CA ILE A 123 -12.24 -2.86 -16.80
C ILE A 123 -13.61 -2.29 -16.42
N PRO A 124 -14.71 -3.01 -16.69
CA PRO A 124 -16.05 -2.51 -16.45
C PRO A 124 -16.31 -2.28 -14.96
N ASN A 125 -15.89 -3.22 -14.10
CA ASN A 125 -16.13 -3.16 -12.66
C ASN A 125 -14.93 -3.65 -11.86
N PRO A 126 -14.36 -2.83 -10.95
CA PRO A 126 -13.37 -3.30 -9.99
C PRO A 126 -14.03 -4.25 -8.97
N GLN A 127 -13.34 -5.33 -8.63
CA GLN A 127 -13.85 -6.36 -7.71
C GLN A 127 -13.47 -6.07 -6.26
N ARG A 128 -12.25 -5.56 -6.04
CA ARG A 128 -11.68 -5.29 -4.72
C ARG A 128 -10.70 -4.13 -4.84
N HIS A 129 -10.59 -3.32 -3.79
CA HIS A 129 -9.50 -2.37 -3.68
C HIS A 129 -9.04 -2.26 -2.23
N SER A 130 -7.83 -1.75 -2.04
CA SER A 130 -7.25 -1.52 -0.71
C SER A 130 -6.30 -0.35 -0.70
N LEU A 131 -6.09 0.18 0.51
CA LEU A 131 -4.99 1.09 0.82
C LEU A 131 -4.02 0.37 1.75
N ARG A 132 -2.73 0.40 1.43
CA ARG A 132 -1.68 -0.22 2.20
C ARG A 132 -0.61 0.81 2.55
N TYR A 133 -0.24 0.88 3.83
CA TYR A 133 0.83 1.75 4.33
C TYR A 133 1.92 0.86 4.91
N ILE A 134 3.14 1.05 4.43
CA ILE A 134 4.31 0.33 4.90
C ILE A 134 5.19 1.32 5.66
N ASP A 135 5.33 1.10 6.96
CA ASP A 135 6.11 1.92 7.87
C ASP A 135 7.35 1.15 8.35
N LEU A 136 8.50 1.82 8.34
CA LEU A 136 9.76 1.30 8.87
C LEU A 136 10.20 2.12 10.08
N LEU A 137 10.01 1.57 11.27
CA LEU A 137 10.55 2.12 12.52
C LEU A 137 12.04 1.81 12.62
N GLN A 138 12.85 2.82 12.96
CA GLN A 138 14.32 2.77 12.98
C GLN A 138 14.88 3.15 14.35
N ASP A 139 16.18 2.96 14.53
CA ASP A 139 16.94 3.32 15.72
C ASP A 139 16.34 2.74 17.01
N GLU A 140 16.09 3.57 18.01
CA GLU A 140 15.49 3.17 19.28
C GLU A 140 14.07 2.61 19.15
N LEU A 141 13.38 2.82 18.02
CA LEU A 141 12.04 2.29 17.74
C LEU A 141 12.08 0.94 17.00
N ALA A 142 13.25 0.49 16.57
CA ALA A 142 13.45 -0.75 15.82
C ALA A 142 13.76 -1.97 16.70
N THR A 143 13.98 -1.76 17.99
CA THR A 143 14.56 -2.77 18.89
C THR A 143 13.64 -3.96 19.12
N ASP A 144 12.38 -3.72 19.44
CA ASP A 144 11.41 -4.74 19.83
C ASP A 144 9.96 -4.24 19.68
N LEU A 145 8.99 -5.00 20.21
CA LEU A 145 7.58 -4.63 20.18
C LEU A 145 7.19 -3.44 21.08
N THR A 146 8.10 -2.85 21.85
CA THR A 146 7.78 -1.75 22.80
C THR A 146 7.28 -0.48 22.11
N ALA A 147 7.61 -0.29 20.83
CA ALA A 147 7.08 0.81 20.06
C ALA A 147 5.57 0.67 19.79
N LEU A 148 5.00 -0.52 20.01
CA LEU A 148 3.63 -0.90 19.68
C LEU A 148 2.80 -1.15 20.95
N ARG A 149 1.48 -0.98 20.85
CA ARG A 149 0.52 -1.34 21.90
C ARG A 149 0.16 -2.82 21.79
N LEU A 150 1.17 -3.68 21.82
CA LEU A 150 1.03 -5.12 21.62
C LEU A 150 1.74 -5.87 22.75
N ALA A 151 1.06 -6.86 23.32
CA ALA A 151 1.64 -7.77 24.30
C ALA A 151 1.58 -9.20 23.73
N LEU A 152 2.75 -9.83 23.55
CA LEU A 152 2.85 -11.21 23.07
C LEU A 152 3.46 -12.09 24.16
N LYS A 153 2.80 -13.21 24.46
CA LYS A 153 3.24 -14.18 25.46
C LYS A 153 3.11 -15.61 24.95
N LEU A 154 4.05 -16.46 25.35
CA LEU A 154 3.99 -17.92 25.18
C LEU A 154 4.10 -18.59 26.56
N GLY A 155 2.96 -18.98 27.11
CA GLY A 155 2.86 -19.33 28.53
C GLY A 155 3.28 -18.14 29.40
N ASP A 156 4.22 -18.35 30.30
CA ASP A 156 4.76 -17.30 31.18
C ASP A 156 5.89 -16.47 30.54
N ARG A 157 6.32 -16.80 29.31
CA ARG A 157 7.39 -16.09 28.61
C ARG A 157 6.82 -14.92 27.82
N GLU A 158 7.31 -13.72 28.11
CA GLU A 158 7.06 -12.54 27.28
C GLU A 158 7.97 -12.57 26.04
N ILE A 159 7.39 -12.31 24.87
CA ILE A 159 8.11 -12.27 23.59
C ILE A 159 8.12 -10.81 23.13
N ARG A 160 9.32 -10.28 22.85
CA ARG A 160 9.50 -8.87 22.50
C ARG A 160 10.22 -8.66 21.17
N ASP A 161 11.19 -9.51 20.81
CA ASP A 161 12.02 -9.35 19.63
C ASP A 161 11.90 -10.55 18.65
N ARG A 162 12.39 -10.35 17.43
CA ARG A 162 12.41 -11.35 16.33
C ARG A 162 11.04 -12.00 16.08
N VAL A 163 10.00 -11.18 16.14
CA VAL A 163 8.62 -11.58 15.89
C VAL A 163 8.23 -11.26 14.46
N GLN A 164 7.54 -12.20 13.82
CA GLN A 164 6.79 -11.97 12.60
C GLN A 164 5.35 -12.46 12.81
N MET A 165 4.38 -11.58 12.55
CA MET A 165 2.97 -11.92 12.67
C MET A 165 2.11 -11.24 11.60
N ARG A 166 0.98 -11.85 11.28
CA ARG A 166 -0.09 -11.29 10.44
C ARG A 166 -1.41 -11.42 11.20
N LEU A 167 -2.11 -10.31 11.33
CA LEU A 167 -3.38 -10.20 12.04
C LEU A 167 -4.44 -9.67 11.08
N GLU A 168 -5.64 -10.25 11.14
CA GLU A 168 -6.82 -9.72 10.46
C GLU A 168 -7.74 -9.13 11.53
N LEU A 169 -8.02 -7.84 11.44
CA LEU A 169 -8.77 -7.06 12.41
C LEU A 169 -10.02 -6.50 11.72
N PRO A 170 -11.18 -7.16 11.85
CA PRO A 170 -12.45 -6.64 11.35
C PRO A 170 -12.83 -5.34 12.07
N ASP A 171 -13.28 -4.36 11.31
CA ASP A 171 -13.92 -3.12 11.75
C ASP A 171 -15.28 -2.99 11.03
N ALA A 172 -16.19 -2.16 11.53
CA ALA A 172 -17.59 -2.12 11.05
C ALA A 172 -17.70 -1.91 9.53
N GLU A 173 -16.84 -1.08 8.95
CA GLU A 173 -16.86 -0.73 7.53
C GLU A 173 -15.63 -1.22 6.76
N CYS A 174 -14.64 -1.79 7.46
CA CYS A 174 -13.34 -2.14 6.91
C CYS A 174 -12.80 -3.47 7.44
N LEU A 175 -11.91 -4.12 6.68
CA LEU A 175 -11.03 -5.15 7.19
C LEU A 175 -9.59 -4.62 7.18
N HIS A 176 -8.93 -4.64 8.33
CA HIS A 176 -7.51 -4.34 8.42
C HIS A 176 -6.69 -5.63 8.43
N VAL A 177 -5.65 -5.69 7.61
CA VAL A 177 -4.63 -6.74 7.64
C VAL A 177 -3.34 -6.08 8.09
N VAL A 178 -2.86 -6.44 9.27
CA VAL A 178 -1.64 -5.89 9.86
C VAL A 178 -0.56 -6.96 9.86
N GLN A 179 0.57 -6.69 9.21
CA GLN A 179 1.78 -7.49 9.34
C GLN A 179 2.81 -6.71 10.14
N ILE A 180 3.41 -7.38 11.12
CA ILE A 180 4.47 -6.81 11.96
C ILE A 180 5.68 -7.73 11.87
N ALA A 181 6.83 -7.17 11.55
CA ALA A 181 8.11 -7.87 11.56
C ALA A 181 9.17 -7.02 12.27
N THR A 182 9.65 -7.46 13.43
CA THR A 182 10.74 -6.79 14.18
C THR A 182 12.11 -7.31 13.73
N ALA A 183 13.15 -6.49 13.84
CA ALA A 183 14.51 -6.82 13.38
C ALA A 183 14.55 -7.26 11.91
N ALA A 184 13.65 -6.69 11.09
CA ALA A 184 13.58 -6.94 9.67
C ALA A 184 14.71 -6.18 8.95
N GLN A 185 15.33 -6.84 7.96
CA GLN A 185 16.24 -6.18 7.02
C GLN A 185 15.43 -5.79 5.79
N ALA A 186 15.34 -4.50 5.51
CA ALA A 186 14.72 -3.95 4.30
C ALA A 186 15.82 -3.42 3.38
N ASN A 187 15.66 -3.58 2.07
CA ASN A 187 16.49 -2.90 1.09
C ASN A 187 15.69 -1.76 0.48
N LEU A 188 15.98 -0.52 0.88
CA LEU A 188 15.30 0.67 0.36
C LEU A 188 16.28 1.43 -0.53
N ALA A 189 15.97 1.55 -1.82
CA ALA A 189 16.80 2.28 -2.79
C ALA A 189 18.30 1.88 -2.83
N GLY A 190 18.64 0.64 -2.48
CA GLY A 190 20.02 0.13 -2.47
C GLY A 190 20.71 0.18 -1.10
N GLU A 191 20.07 0.76 -0.08
CA GLU A 191 20.56 0.76 1.29
C GLU A 191 19.90 -0.34 2.13
N GLN A 192 20.71 -1.12 2.83
CA GLN A 192 20.23 -2.13 3.76
C GLN A 192 19.88 -1.46 5.09
N MET A 193 18.59 -1.35 5.36
CA MET A 193 18.05 -0.77 6.57
C MET A 193 17.61 -1.89 7.51
N THR A 194 17.88 -1.74 8.81
CA THR A 194 17.34 -2.64 9.83
C THR A 194 16.28 -1.91 10.63
N GLY A 195 15.12 -2.52 10.82
CA GLY A 195 14.00 -1.87 11.49
C GLY A 195 12.88 -2.80 11.89
N SER A 196 11.85 -2.22 12.51
CA SER A 196 10.56 -2.88 12.69
C SER A 196 9.62 -2.41 11.58
N ILE A 197 9.12 -3.35 10.78
CA ILE A 197 8.16 -3.09 9.72
C ILE A 197 6.76 -3.25 10.27
N ILE A 198 5.92 -2.25 10.02
CA ILE A 198 4.48 -2.32 10.20
C ILE A 198 3.88 -2.14 8.81
N ASP A 199 3.15 -3.15 8.36
CA ASP A 199 2.50 -3.16 7.07
C ASP A 199 0.99 -3.29 7.28
N LEU A 200 0.29 -2.18 7.05
CA LEU A 200 -1.14 -2.04 7.31
C LEU A 200 -1.89 -1.92 5.98
N GLU A 201 -2.61 -2.97 5.60
CA GLU A 201 -3.57 -2.94 4.49
C GLU A 201 -5.00 -2.80 5.04
N THR A 202 -5.76 -1.86 4.50
CA THR A 202 -7.16 -1.60 4.84
C THR A 202 -8.03 -1.76 3.60
N LEU A 203 -9.10 -2.51 3.78
CA LEU A 203 -10.03 -2.94 2.74
C LEU A 203 -11.44 -2.55 3.12
N PRO A 204 -12.32 -2.18 2.16
CA PRO A 204 -13.73 -1.99 2.49
C PRO A 204 -14.36 -3.36 2.80
N ALA A 205 -15.33 -3.37 3.72
CA ALA A 205 -16.10 -4.57 4.03
C ALA A 205 -16.94 -5.07 2.85
N ASN A 206 -17.32 -4.16 1.95
CA ASN A 206 -18.15 -4.44 0.78
C ASN A 206 -17.37 -4.20 -0.52
N THR A 207 -17.64 -5.01 -1.54
CA THR A 207 -17.11 -4.80 -2.89
C THR A 207 -17.63 -3.47 -3.47
N PRO A 208 -16.79 -2.66 -4.14
CA PRO A 208 -17.21 -1.35 -4.64
C PRO A 208 -18.30 -1.45 -5.73
N GLY A 209 -18.27 -2.49 -6.55
CA GLY A 209 -19.22 -2.73 -7.63
C GLY A 209 -19.00 -1.86 -8.87
N ASN A 210 -18.57 -0.60 -8.72
CA ASN A 210 -18.20 0.31 -9.80
C ASN A 210 -17.08 1.28 -9.35
N TRP A 211 -16.57 2.08 -10.29
CA TRP A 211 -15.48 3.03 -10.03
C TRP A 211 -15.90 4.23 -9.17
N ASP A 212 -17.14 4.71 -9.25
CA ASP A 212 -17.65 5.81 -8.42
C ASP A 212 -17.67 5.44 -6.94
N ASN A 213 -18.23 4.29 -6.61
CA ASN A 213 -18.26 3.75 -5.26
C ASN A 213 -16.84 3.52 -4.73
N LEU A 214 -15.93 3.00 -5.57
CA LEU A 214 -14.53 2.85 -5.21
C LEU A 214 -13.92 4.20 -4.80
N ARG A 215 -14.09 5.24 -5.64
CA ARG A 215 -13.58 6.59 -5.36
C ARG A 215 -14.18 7.17 -4.08
N ALA A 216 -15.47 6.91 -3.83
CA ALA A 216 -16.15 7.34 -2.60
C ALA A 216 -15.60 6.66 -1.33
N GLN A 217 -15.05 5.45 -1.44
CA GLN A 217 -14.47 4.70 -0.31
C GLN A 217 -13.05 5.17 0.06
N LEU A 218 -12.36 5.96 -0.76
CA LEU A 218 -10.94 6.28 -0.54
C LEU A 218 -10.68 6.98 0.80
N ASP A 219 -11.46 8.01 1.14
CA ASP A 219 -11.27 8.74 2.41
C ASP A 219 -11.58 7.86 3.62
N LEU A 220 -12.63 7.04 3.54
CA LEU A 220 -12.98 6.08 4.58
C LEU A 220 -11.80 5.15 4.88
N LEU A 221 -11.22 4.52 3.84
CA LEU A 221 -10.07 3.63 4.03
C LEU A 221 -8.86 4.36 4.62
N HIS A 222 -8.60 5.60 4.17
CA HIS A 222 -7.49 6.40 4.69
C HIS A 222 -7.68 6.73 6.17
N ASP A 223 -8.85 7.25 6.54
CA ASP A 223 -9.15 7.68 7.90
C ASP A 223 -9.16 6.52 8.88
N HIS A 224 -9.71 5.36 8.50
CA HIS A 224 -9.68 4.15 9.33
C HIS A 224 -8.25 3.60 9.47
N SER A 225 -7.45 3.56 8.39
CA SER A 225 -6.04 3.16 8.46
C SER A 225 -5.26 4.05 9.43
N LYS A 226 -5.41 5.36 9.28
CA LYS A 226 -4.73 6.37 10.09
C LYS A 226 -5.17 6.28 11.56
N ALA A 227 -6.46 6.10 11.81
CA ALA A 227 -7.00 5.93 13.16
C ALA A 227 -6.44 4.66 13.82
N LEU A 228 -6.40 3.52 13.12
CA LEU A 228 -5.84 2.28 13.65
C LEU A 228 -4.35 2.45 13.99
N PHE A 229 -3.56 2.97 13.04
CA PHE A 229 -2.12 3.15 13.21
C PHE A 229 -1.77 4.01 14.44
N PHE A 230 -2.36 5.21 14.54
CA PHE A 230 -2.03 6.14 15.62
C PHE A 230 -2.74 5.86 16.95
N ARG A 231 -3.93 5.26 16.94
CA ARG A 231 -4.68 5.03 18.19
C ARG A 231 -4.45 3.66 18.77
N GLN A 232 -4.28 2.64 17.94
CA GLN A 232 -4.28 1.25 18.37
C GLN A 232 -2.94 0.55 18.18
N ILE A 233 -2.16 0.91 17.15
CA ILE A 233 -0.88 0.26 16.89
C ILE A 233 0.25 0.93 17.67
N LEU A 234 0.47 2.23 17.50
CA LEU A 234 1.61 2.92 18.14
C LEU A 234 1.33 3.31 19.59
N THR A 235 2.37 3.25 20.44
CA THR A 235 2.30 3.84 21.78
C THR A 235 2.34 5.37 21.72
N ILE A 236 1.84 6.04 22.76
CA ILE A 236 1.90 7.51 22.87
C ILE A 236 3.36 8.00 22.88
N GLU A 237 4.26 7.24 23.52
CA GLU A 237 5.69 7.57 23.55
C GLU A 237 6.30 7.51 22.15
N THR A 238 6.02 6.44 21.39
CA THR A 238 6.47 6.31 20.00
C THR A 238 5.98 7.47 19.15
N ILE A 239 4.70 7.83 19.26
CA ILE A 239 4.14 8.97 18.49
C ILE A 239 4.89 10.26 18.82
N ARG A 240 5.22 10.52 20.09
CA ARG A 240 6.01 11.69 20.49
C ARG A 240 7.43 11.67 19.92
N LYS A 241 8.10 10.52 19.95
CA LYS A 241 9.44 10.33 19.37
C LYS A 241 9.47 10.56 17.86
N LEU A 242 8.35 10.30 17.17
CA LEU A 242 8.17 10.59 15.75
C LEU A 242 7.84 12.07 15.45
N GLU A 243 7.78 12.92 16.48
CA GLU A 243 7.62 14.37 16.39
C GLU A 243 6.37 14.79 15.58
N PRO A 244 5.16 14.65 16.16
CA PRO A 244 3.91 14.85 15.45
C PRO A 244 3.59 16.34 15.30
N GLU A 245 2.99 16.67 14.15
CA GLU A 245 2.38 17.97 13.85
C GLU A 245 0.87 17.77 13.70
N TYR A 246 0.07 18.60 14.37
CA TYR A 246 -1.41 18.52 14.41
C TYR A 246 -2.05 19.58 13.54
#